data_AF-A0A7Y2F2U1-F1
#
_entry.id   AF-A0A7Y2F2U1-F1
#
_cell.length_a   1.000
_cell.length_b   1.000
_cell.length_c   1.000
_cell.angle_alpha   90.00
_cell.angle_beta   90.00
_cell.angle_gamma   90.00
#
_symmetry.space_group_name_H-M   'P 1'
#
loop_
_entity.id
_entity.type
_entity.pdbx_description
1 polymer ?
#
loop_
_entity_poly.entity_id
_entity_poly.type
_entity_poly.pdbx_seq_one_letter_code
_entity_poly.pdbx_strand_id
1 'polypeptide(L)'
;MAQLLESPRERPLMTISTKNISLVACVLGFLMIGCTTSKSLMKDGIKYESAGMYKEAVEAYKASLSRKISNIESRKGLEKAGQRVLDDLLDEFNRYSMLSKLKDAVYAFQLAEEFEGEVKKYGVDLYIPDHYYLTYGQLESNYLDDLYEEGLEYLDVEDFASARTRFDEIMEIDEDFKDVRILQNTAVLEPMYRQAQNYMDAGEFRAAYKVYTNIVKRDSDYKESKERMAVAREMGTFVMAIMPVENKSNLDDIESKIEAYLVNSLIGLQNPFLKIVDRQHLDEIIAQQDFSLSGVISDASAIEVGNLTGAEGILVGQVIDIRAQKGRPTKLTKKGYESYLVTVKGENGEEEKKTRYRPVTFYEHTNRNSVYISFHVKLLHLETSEVLVSEVIERELSDEVNWVRYSGNVNKLFPEKNDKPLTSRSAVNNLRSMIDARTDLASIEELLNQSYNKIGSSISSRVDDYLQ
;
A
#
# COMPACT_ATOMS: atom_id res chain seq x y z
N MET A 1 28.21 -33.58 15.51
CA MET A 1 28.39 -32.60 16.60
C MET A 1 28.52 -31.24 15.95
N ALA A 2 27.39 -30.66 15.53
CA ALA A 2 26.59 -29.69 16.30
C ALA A 2 27.12 -28.25 16.07
N GLN A 3 26.51 -27.62 15.05
CA GLN A 3 26.55 -26.18 14.74
C GLN A 3 25.94 -25.36 15.88
N LEU A 4 26.56 -24.21 16.17
CA LEU A 4 25.98 -23.13 16.97
C LEU A 4 25.35 -22.11 16.02
N LEU A 5 24.02 -22.06 16.03
CA LEU A 5 23.18 -20.99 15.50
C LEU A 5 22.93 -19.99 16.63
N GLU A 6 23.27 -18.72 16.43
CA GLU A 6 22.80 -17.62 17.28
C GLU A 6 21.51 -17.04 16.67
N SER A 7 20.44 -17.07 17.46
CA SER A 7 19.19 -16.32 17.22
C SER A 7 18.99 -15.28 18.34
N PRO A 8 18.29 -14.17 18.09
CA PRO A 8 18.28 -13.01 18.97
C PRO A 8 17.32 -13.16 20.16
N ARG A 9 17.72 -12.58 21.31
CA ARG A 9 16.98 -12.60 22.58
C ARG A 9 15.75 -11.68 22.54
N GLU A 10 14.58 -12.28 22.57
CA GLU A 10 13.34 -11.65 23.05
C GLU A 10 13.36 -11.55 24.59
N ARG A 11 12.89 -10.42 25.14
CA ARG A 11 12.68 -10.24 26.60
C ARG A 11 11.20 -10.49 26.94
N PRO A 12 10.88 -11.31 27.97
CA PRO A 12 9.50 -11.59 28.33
C PRO A 12 8.88 -10.55 29.27
N LEU A 13 7.56 -10.37 29.10
CA LEU A 13 6.64 -9.58 29.90
C LEU A 13 6.48 -10.18 31.31
N MET A 14 6.64 -9.37 32.36
CA MET A 14 6.23 -9.73 33.73
C MET A 14 4.83 -9.23 34.03
N THR A 15 3.96 -10.18 34.34
CA THR A 15 2.62 -10.05 34.91
C THR A 15 2.64 -9.69 36.40
N ILE A 16 1.83 -8.71 36.81
CA ILE A 16 1.69 -8.25 38.20
C ILE A 16 0.64 -9.09 38.94
N SER A 17 1.01 -9.57 40.14
CA SER A 17 0.17 -10.31 41.08
C SER A 17 -0.60 -9.39 42.04
N THR A 18 -1.76 -9.88 42.47
CA THR A 18 -2.84 -9.21 43.20
C THR A 18 -2.69 -9.15 44.72
N LYS A 19 -3.37 -8.14 45.32
CA LYS A 19 -4.04 -8.08 46.66
C LYS A 19 -3.24 -7.65 47.91
N ASN A 20 -3.49 -6.42 48.38
CA ASN A 20 -4.33 -6.07 49.56
C ASN A 20 -4.04 -4.62 50.01
N ILE A 21 -4.93 -3.65 49.75
CA ILE A 21 -6.04 -3.13 50.60
C ILE A 21 -5.57 -2.19 51.74
N SER A 22 -5.80 -0.90 51.46
CA SER A 22 -6.31 0.17 52.33
C SER A 22 -5.40 0.82 53.38
N LEU A 23 -4.90 2.02 53.05
CA LEU A 23 -4.90 3.16 53.98
C LEU A 23 -4.91 4.50 53.22
N VAL A 24 -6.08 5.14 53.19
CA VAL A 24 -6.29 6.59 53.33
C VAL A 24 -5.77 7.52 52.21
N ALA A 25 -6.71 7.85 51.32
CA ALA A 25 -7.04 9.20 50.85
C ALA A 25 -5.91 10.24 50.66
N CYS A 26 -5.45 10.40 49.41
CA CYS A 26 -5.20 11.70 48.73
C CYS A 26 -4.45 11.52 47.39
N VAL A 27 -4.99 10.69 46.47
CA VAL A 27 -4.50 10.65 45.08
C VAL A 27 -5.69 10.76 44.13
N LEU A 28 -6.42 11.88 44.29
CA LEU A 28 -7.28 12.43 43.24
C LEU A 28 -6.65 13.76 42.84
N GLY A 29 -6.09 13.83 41.62
CA GLY A 29 -5.70 15.10 41.01
C GLY A 29 -4.23 15.24 40.64
N PHE A 30 -3.69 14.36 39.79
CA PHE A 30 -2.49 14.68 38.98
C PHE A 30 -2.76 14.47 37.48
N LEU A 31 -3.90 14.99 37.03
CA LEU A 31 -4.09 15.47 35.66
C LEU A 31 -4.24 16.99 35.72
N MET A 32 -3.27 17.67 36.32
CA MET A 32 -3.09 19.10 36.11
C MET A 32 -2.36 19.26 34.78
N ILE A 33 -3.10 19.14 33.66
CA ILE A 33 -2.76 19.93 32.47
C ILE A 33 -2.96 21.36 32.94
N GLY A 34 -1.92 21.93 33.56
CA GLY A 34 -1.88 23.35 33.82
C GLY A 34 -2.11 24.01 32.48
N CYS A 35 -3.20 24.77 32.34
CA CYS A 35 -3.32 25.72 31.24
C CYS A 35 -2.10 26.65 31.34
N THR A 36 -1.02 26.31 30.65
CA THR A 36 0.20 27.12 30.57
C THR A 36 -0.17 28.39 29.82
N THR A 37 -0.66 29.39 30.53
CA THR A 37 -1.13 30.62 29.88
C THR A 37 0.03 31.31 29.17
N SER A 38 -0.25 32.09 28.12
CA SER A 38 0.76 32.96 27.49
C SER A 38 1.52 33.79 28.54
N LYS A 39 0.83 34.27 29.58
CA LYS A 39 1.45 35.02 30.69
C LYS A 39 2.41 34.18 31.54
N SER A 40 2.16 32.89 31.71
CA SER A 40 3.08 31.99 32.42
C SER A 40 4.36 31.80 31.62
N LEU A 41 4.24 31.45 30.34
CA LEU A 41 5.39 31.22 29.45
C LEU A 41 6.24 32.47 29.27
N MET A 42 5.62 33.64 29.20
CA MET A 42 6.31 34.93 29.23
C MET A 42 7.15 35.12 30.49
N LYS A 43 6.64 34.75 31.68
CA LYS A 43 7.40 34.84 32.94
C LYS A 43 8.57 33.86 32.96
N ASP A 44 8.39 32.67 32.38
CA ASP A 44 9.48 31.71 32.21
C ASP A 44 10.57 32.31 31.30
N GLY A 45 10.18 32.95 30.19
CA GLY A 45 11.09 33.69 29.32
C GLY A 45 11.90 34.77 30.07
N ILE A 46 11.24 35.61 30.88
CA ILE A 46 11.90 36.62 31.71
C ILE A 46 12.91 35.98 32.67
N LYS A 47 12.54 34.85 33.28
CA LYS A 47 13.41 34.12 34.21
C LYS A 47 14.64 33.58 33.50
N TYR A 48 14.48 32.94 32.34
CA TYR A 48 15.60 32.45 31.53
C TYR A 48 16.50 33.60 31.07
N GLU A 49 15.91 34.70 30.58
CA GLU A 49 16.65 35.89 30.17
C GLU A 49 17.47 36.48 31.33
N SER A 50 16.89 36.58 32.53
CA SER A 50 17.60 37.07 33.73
C SER A 50 18.75 36.17 34.18
N ALA A 51 18.71 34.89 33.80
CA ALA A 51 19.75 33.91 34.07
C ALA A 51 20.81 33.82 32.95
N GLY A 52 20.69 34.64 31.89
CA GLY A 52 21.57 34.58 30.71
C GLY A 52 21.30 33.40 29.76
N MET A 53 20.18 32.69 29.97
CA MET A 53 19.76 31.54 29.16
C MET A 53 18.92 32.03 27.97
N TYR A 54 19.57 32.72 27.03
CA TYR A 54 18.86 33.44 25.97
C TYR A 54 18.15 32.52 24.97
N LYS A 55 18.70 31.34 24.66
CA LYS A 55 18.04 30.35 23.77
C LYS A 55 16.74 29.83 24.38
N GLU A 56 16.77 29.47 25.66
CA GLU A 56 15.60 29.02 26.41
C GLU A 56 14.58 30.15 26.60
N ALA A 57 15.04 31.39 26.75
CA ALA A 57 14.18 32.56 26.81
C ALA A 57 13.42 32.76 25.48
N VAL A 58 14.13 32.66 24.34
CA VAL A 58 13.54 32.74 22.99
C VAL A 58 12.43 31.70 22.82
N GLU A 59 12.69 30.44 23.15
CA GLU A 59 11.69 29.37 23.05
C GLU A 59 10.46 29.63 23.94
N ALA A 60 10.66 30.09 25.18
CA ALA A 60 9.58 30.44 26.08
C ALA A 60 8.73 31.62 25.55
N TYR A 61 9.37 32.64 24.96
CA TYR A 61 8.66 33.76 24.35
C TYR A 61 7.92 33.35 23.07
N LYS A 62 8.52 32.54 22.18
CA LYS A 62 7.86 31.95 21.00
C LYS A 62 6.65 31.11 21.40
N ALA A 63 6.76 30.30 22.44
CA ALA A 63 5.65 29.51 22.97
C ALA A 63 4.52 30.41 23.54
N SER A 64 4.87 31.51 24.23
CA SER A 64 3.90 32.51 24.67
C SER A 64 3.16 33.17 23.49
N LEU A 65 3.89 33.59 22.46
CA LEU A 65 3.36 34.28 21.28
C LEU A 65 2.53 33.35 20.39
N SER A 66 2.89 32.06 20.32
CA SER A 66 2.09 31.03 19.66
C SER A 66 0.69 30.89 20.29
N ARG A 67 0.56 31.13 21.60
CA ARG A 67 -0.74 31.14 22.30
C ARG A 67 -1.47 32.47 22.19
N LYS A 68 -0.72 33.58 22.25
CA LYS A 68 -1.28 34.93 22.14
C LYS A 68 -0.28 35.86 21.46
N ILE A 69 -0.43 36.00 20.15
CA ILE A 69 0.44 36.82 19.29
C ILE A 69 0.45 38.31 19.66
N SER A 70 -0.63 38.77 20.33
CA SER A 70 -0.77 40.14 20.84
C SER A 70 -0.09 40.38 22.20
N ASN A 71 0.67 39.41 22.73
CA ASN A 71 1.44 39.61 23.95
C ASN A 71 2.68 40.50 23.68
N ILE A 72 2.51 41.82 23.89
CA ILE A 72 3.55 42.83 23.64
C ILE A 72 4.81 42.60 24.49
N GLU A 73 4.66 42.16 25.74
CA GLU A 73 5.80 41.88 26.62
C GLU A 73 6.63 40.70 26.12
N SER A 74 5.98 39.62 25.68
CA SER A 74 6.69 38.49 25.07
C SER A 74 7.35 38.87 23.75
N ARG A 75 6.74 39.78 22.97
CA ARG A 75 7.33 40.29 21.74
C ARG A 75 8.63 41.07 22.00
N LYS A 76 8.60 42.00 22.96
CA LYS A 76 9.79 42.76 23.38
C LYS A 76 10.87 41.87 23.98
N GLY A 77 10.47 40.88 24.77
CA GLY A 77 11.39 39.88 25.33
C GLY A 77 12.05 39.04 24.23
N LEU A 78 11.25 38.59 23.25
CA LEU A 78 11.75 37.85 22.09
C LEU A 78 12.69 38.70 21.23
N GLU A 79 12.40 39.98 21.02
CA GLU A 79 13.29 40.90 20.30
C GLU A 79 14.65 41.01 20.98
N LYS A 80 14.68 41.25 22.30
CA LYS A 80 15.93 41.40 23.04
C LYS A 80 16.72 40.09 23.18
N ALA A 81 16.06 39.00 23.59
CA ALA A 81 16.71 37.71 23.73
C ALA A 81 17.08 37.11 22.36
N GLY A 82 16.24 37.32 21.36
CA GLY A 82 16.46 36.92 19.97
C GLY A 82 17.64 37.63 19.36
N GLN A 83 17.74 38.96 19.50
CA GLN A 83 18.92 39.69 19.01
C GLN A 83 20.19 39.17 19.68
N ARG A 84 20.16 38.87 20.99
CA ARG A 84 21.34 38.33 21.67
C ARG A 84 21.75 36.95 21.13
N VAL A 85 20.80 36.07 20.85
CA VAL A 85 21.07 34.75 20.23
C VAL A 85 21.58 34.92 18.80
N LEU A 86 21.00 35.85 18.02
CA LEU A 86 21.46 36.16 16.67
C LEU A 86 22.90 36.70 16.69
N ASP A 87 23.22 37.61 17.59
CA ASP A 87 24.58 38.13 17.76
C ASP A 87 25.57 37.00 18.06
N ASP A 88 25.19 36.04 18.93
CA ASP A 88 26.03 34.86 19.21
C ASP A 88 26.24 33.97 17.96
N LEU A 89 25.23 33.83 17.09
CA LEU A 89 25.36 33.10 15.81
C LEU A 89 26.28 33.84 14.82
N LEU A 90 26.14 35.16 14.74
CA LEU A 90 26.98 36.03 13.89
C LEU A 90 28.43 36.06 14.38
N ASP A 91 28.67 35.99 15.70
CA ASP A 91 30.00 35.83 16.27
C ASP A 91 30.65 34.49 15.86
N GLU A 92 29.88 33.41 15.80
CA GLU A 92 30.37 32.12 15.29
C GLU A 92 30.72 32.18 13.80
N PHE A 93 29.85 32.80 12.98
CA PHE A 93 30.15 33.07 11.57
C PHE A 93 31.47 33.82 11.41
N ASN A 94 31.66 34.93 12.13
CA ASN A 94 32.90 35.72 12.09
C ASN A 94 34.10 34.89 12.51
N ARG A 95 33.97 34.07 13.55
CA ARG A 95 35.04 33.16 13.99
C ARG A 95 35.45 32.19 12.87
N TYR A 96 34.49 31.58 12.19
CA TYR A 96 34.78 30.67 11.08
C TYR A 96 35.38 31.39 9.87
N SER A 97 34.87 32.58 9.56
CA SER A 97 35.42 33.49 8.53
C SER A 97 36.90 33.81 8.80
N MET A 98 37.23 34.24 10.03
CA MET A 98 38.62 34.55 10.43
C MET A 98 39.55 33.33 10.39
N LEU A 99 39.02 32.13 10.63
CA LEU A 99 39.78 30.88 10.57
C LEU A 99 39.86 30.30 9.15
N SER A 100 39.32 31.00 8.13
CA SER A 100 39.24 30.52 6.74
C SER A 100 38.55 29.16 6.60
N LYS A 101 37.58 28.87 7.48
CA LYS A 101 36.77 27.65 7.42
C LYS A 101 35.49 27.94 6.62
N LEU A 102 35.61 27.89 5.29
CA LEU A 102 34.56 28.34 4.36
C LEU A 102 33.21 27.67 4.62
N LYS A 103 33.17 26.32 4.60
CA LYS A 103 31.97 25.53 4.90
C LYS A 103 31.29 25.98 6.19
N ASP A 104 32.05 25.96 7.29
CA ASP A 104 31.52 26.27 8.62
C ASP A 104 30.99 27.72 8.68
N ALA A 105 31.63 28.66 7.98
CA ALA A 105 31.16 30.04 7.88
C ALA A 105 29.84 30.13 7.10
N VAL A 106 29.77 29.56 5.89
CA VAL A 106 28.54 29.60 5.07
C VAL A 106 27.34 29.05 5.85
N TYR A 107 27.46 27.87 6.43
CA TYR A 107 26.38 27.26 7.21
C TYR A 107 26.05 28.02 8.50
N ALA A 108 27.05 28.64 9.16
CA ALA A 108 26.78 29.45 10.35
C ALA A 108 25.98 30.72 10.02
N PHE A 109 26.21 31.32 8.86
CA PHE A 109 25.43 32.48 8.42
C PHE A 109 24.01 32.10 7.99
N GLN A 110 23.86 31.03 7.21
CA GLN A 110 22.55 30.51 6.83
C GLN A 110 21.69 30.18 8.06
N LEU A 111 22.31 29.61 9.12
CA LEU A 111 21.64 29.38 10.40
C LEU A 111 21.19 30.69 11.07
N ALA A 112 22.00 31.75 11.00
CA ALA A 112 21.64 33.06 11.52
C ALA A 112 20.46 33.68 10.75
N GLU A 113 20.44 33.57 9.43
CA GLU A 113 19.31 34.00 8.59
C GLU A 113 18.04 33.18 8.83
N GLU A 114 18.16 31.85 8.94
CA GLU A 114 17.03 30.99 9.26
C GLU A 114 16.43 31.37 10.61
N PHE A 115 17.27 31.63 11.61
CA PHE A 115 16.84 32.06 12.93
C PHE A 115 16.14 33.43 12.90
N GLU A 116 16.67 34.42 12.16
CA GLU A 116 15.99 35.70 11.92
C GLU A 116 14.61 35.48 11.31
N GLY A 117 14.54 34.70 10.23
CA GLY A 117 13.30 34.37 9.55
C GLY A 117 12.30 33.61 10.41
N GLU A 118 12.77 32.77 11.34
CA GLU A 118 11.94 32.09 12.31
C GLU A 118 11.31 33.06 13.32
N VAL A 119 12.12 33.96 13.89
CA VAL A 119 11.65 34.97 14.86
C VAL A 119 10.69 35.96 14.20
N LYS A 120 10.91 36.30 12.93
CA LYS A 120 10.05 37.16 12.11
C LYS A 120 8.62 36.68 12.00
N LYS A 121 8.37 35.36 12.01
CA LYS A 121 7.02 34.77 12.02
C LYS A 121 6.18 35.22 13.22
N TYR A 122 6.81 35.70 14.29
CA TYR A 122 6.17 36.22 15.49
C TYR A 122 6.00 37.76 15.49
N GLY A 123 6.32 38.42 14.37
CA GLY A 123 6.23 39.86 14.20
C GLY A 123 7.31 40.62 14.96
N VAL A 124 8.51 40.04 15.02
CA VAL A 124 9.74 40.61 15.60
C VAL A 124 10.79 40.60 14.49
N ASP A 125 11.29 41.77 14.11
CA ASP A 125 12.40 41.88 13.16
C ASP A 125 13.71 41.93 13.95
N LEU A 126 14.64 41.03 13.65
CA LEU A 126 16.00 41.10 14.18
C LEU A 126 16.91 41.78 13.16
N TYR A 127 17.98 42.40 13.63
CA TYR A 127 18.89 43.16 12.76
C TYR A 127 20.19 42.39 12.53
N ILE A 128 20.47 42.08 11.27
CA ILE A 128 21.78 41.61 10.80
C ILE A 128 22.46 42.80 10.10
N PRO A 129 23.62 43.29 10.59
CA PRO A 129 24.33 44.38 9.93
C PRO A 129 24.82 44.05 8.50
N ASP A 130 24.75 45.02 7.59
CA ASP A 130 25.04 44.85 6.14
C ASP A 130 26.40 44.20 5.82
N HIS A 131 27.43 44.45 6.64
CA HIS A 131 28.76 43.90 6.41
C HIS A 131 28.81 42.36 6.53
N TYR A 132 27.88 41.75 7.27
CA TYR A 132 27.78 40.30 7.36
C TYR A 132 27.34 39.70 6.02
N TYR A 133 26.32 40.27 5.37
CA TYR A 133 25.88 39.83 4.04
C TYR A 133 26.98 39.97 2.98
N LEU A 134 27.73 41.08 3.00
CA LEU A 134 28.86 41.28 2.08
C LEU A 134 29.95 40.23 2.29
N THR A 135 30.27 39.93 3.56
CA THR A 135 31.28 38.91 3.90
C THR A 135 30.78 37.51 3.52
N TYR A 136 29.52 37.21 3.81
CA TYR A 136 28.88 35.94 3.46
C TYR A 136 28.93 35.69 1.95
N GLY A 137 28.47 36.64 1.12
CA GLY A 137 28.45 36.43 -0.33
C GLY A 137 29.83 36.15 -0.94
N GLN A 138 30.90 36.73 -0.36
CA GLN A 138 32.27 36.40 -0.79
C GLN A 138 32.69 34.98 -0.37
N LEU A 139 32.38 34.57 0.87
CA LEU A 139 32.75 33.24 1.38
C LEU A 139 31.92 32.14 0.71
N GLU A 140 30.64 32.39 0.48
CA GLU A 140 29.72 31.53 -0.26
C GLU A 140 30.23 31.32 -1.69
N SER A 141 30.53 32.40 -2.43
CA SER A 141 31.09 32.28 -3.79
C SER A 141 32.36 31.42 -3.81
N ASN A 142 33.30 31.66 -2.89
CA ASN A 142 34.53 30.87 -2.81
C ASN A 142 34.25 29.41 -2.46
N TYR A 143 33.31 29.16 -1.55
CA TYR A 143 32.97 27.80 -1.12
C TYR A 143 32.29 27.00 -2.23
N LEU A 144 31.39 27.63 -2.98
CA LEU A 144 30.72 27.02 -4.13
C LEU A 144 31.72 26.74 -5.25
N ASP A 145 32.71 27.62 -5.47
CA ASP A 145 33.81 27.38 -6.39
C ASP A 145 34.64 26.16 -5.96
N ASP A 146 35.05 26.06 -4.69
CA ASP A 146 35.81 24.91 -4.15
C ASP A 146 35.02 23.59 -4.31
N LEU A 147 33.74 23.57 -3.92
CA LEU A 147 32.88 22.39 -4.06
C LEU A 147 32.72 21.97 -5.52
N TYR A 148 32.63 22.95 -6.43
CA TYR A 148 32.46 22.70 -7.85
C TYR A 148 33.71 22.08 -8.46
N GLU A 149 34.89 22.62 -8.13
CA GLU A 149 36.18 22.06 -8.54
C GLU A 149 36.36 20.64 -7.99
N GLU A 150 36.11 20.41 -6.69
CA GLU A 150 36.15 19.07 -6.09
C GLU A 150 35.19 18.11 -6.81
N GLY A 151 33.96 18.54 -7.09
CA GLY A 151 32.96 17.74 -7.80
C GLY A 151 33.41 17.33 -9.21
N LEU A 152 34.06 18.24 -9.94
CA LEU A 152 34.66 17.96 -11.24
C LEU A 152 35.83 16.97 -11.14
N GLU A 153 36.72 17.14 -10.15
CA GLU A 153 37.82 16.19 -9.90
C GLU A 153 37.29 14.77 -9.63
N TYR A 154 36.23 14.65 -8.83
CA TYR A 154 35.58 13.35 -8.58
C TYR A 154 34.93 12.78 -9.85
N LEU A 155 34.33 13.61 -10.71
CA LEU A 155 33.80 13.15 -12.01
C LEU A 155 34.92 12.64 -12.92
N ASP A 156 36.06 13.33 -12.98
CA ASP A 156 37.20 12.97 -13.82
C ASP A 156 37.79 11.60 -13.46
N VAL A 157 37.77 11.23 -12.18
CA VAL A 157 38.18 9.90 -11.69
C VAL A 157 37.03 8.90 -11.62
N GLU A 158 35.86 9.25 -12.15
CA GLU A 158 34.63 8.45 -12.17
C GLU A 158 34.09 8.06 -10.77
N ASP A 159 34.45 8.82 -9.73
CA ASP A 159 33.82 8.70 -8.40
C ASP A 159 32.51 9.50 -8.37
N PHE A 160 31.50 8.95 -9.05
CA PHE A 160 30.19 9.56 -9.18
C PHE A 160 29.48 9.78 -7.84
N ALA A 161 29.76 8.95 -6.83
CA ALA A 161 29.15 9.08 -5.51
C ALA A 161 29.65 10.33 -4.79
N SER A 162 30.98 10.52 -4.75
CA SER A 162 31.59 11.69 -4.15
C SER A 162 31.25 12.96 -4.94
N ALA A 163 31.31 12.91 -6.28
CA ALA A 163 30.91 14.03 -7.15
C ALA A 163 29.48 14.49 -6.86
N ARG A 164 28.54 13.53 -6.81
CA ARG A 164 27.15 13.81 -6.48
C ARG A 164 27.02 14.48 -5.12
N THR A 165 27.73 14.02 -4.09
CA THR A 165 27.66 14.66 -2.77
C THR A 165 28.04 16.14 -2.84
N ARG A 166 29.07 16.51 -3.60
CA ARG A 166 29.47 17.91 -3.77
C ARG A 166 28.43 18.72 -4.54
N PHE A 167 27.92 18.18 -5.65
CA PHE A 167 26.90 18.89 -6.42
C PHE A 167 25.55 18.99 -5.71
N ASP A 168 25.16 17.98 -4.94
CA ASP A 168 23.96 18.04 -4.08
C ASP A 168 24.12 19.14 -3.01
N GLU A 169 25.32 19.31 -2.45
CA GLU A 169 25.63 20.38 -1.49
C GLU A 169 25.59 21.78 -2.13
N ILE A 170 26.16 21.95 -3.33
CA ILE A 170 26.04 23.20 -4.09
C ILE A 170 24.56 23.50 -4.36
N MET A 171 23.78 22.51 -4.81
CA MET A 171 22.35 22.71 -5.10
C MET A 171 21.51 23.04 -3.87
N GLU A 172 21.95 22.69 -2.66
CA GLU A 172 21.30 23.09 -1.42
C GLU A 172 21.54 24.58 -1.10
N ILE A 173 22.69 25.12 -1.52
CA ILE A 173 23.08 26.52 -1.29
C ILE A 173 22.59 27.42 -2.43
N ASP A 174 22.91 27.06 -3.67
CA ASP A 174 22.51 27.78 -4.90
C ASP A 174 22.27 26.78 -6.04
N GLU A 175 20.99 26.53 -6.34
CA GLU A 175 20.58 25.59 -7.40
C GLU A 175 20.92 26.05 -8.82
N ASP A 176 21.16 27.34 -9.02
CA ASP A 176 21.50 27.95 -10.32
C ASP A 176 23.00 28.20 -10.47
N PHE A 177 23.83 27.68 -9.54
CA PHE A 177 25.28 27.84 -9.59
C PHE A 177 25.88 27.12 -10.82
N LYS A 178 26.26 27.93 -11.82
CA LYS A 178 26.87 27.46 -13.08
C LYS A 178 25.98 26.39 -13.75
N ASP A 179 26.54 25.22 -14.05
CA ASP A 179 25.88 24.07 -14.66
C ASP A 179 25.74 22.89 -13.68
N VAL A 180 25.74 23.16 -12.36
CA VAL A 180 25.70 22.11 -11.31
C VAL A 180 24.56 21.12 -11.50
N ARG A 181 23.38 21.57 -11.94
CA ARG A 181 22.22 20.71 -12.20
C ARG A 181 22.52 19.65 -13.26
N ILE A 182 23.28 20.00 -14.30
CA ILE A 182 23.67 19.10 -15.38
C ILE A 182 24.73 18.11 -14.88
N LEU A 183 25.72 18.61 -14.12
CA LEU A 183 26.79 17.78 -13.55
C LEU A 183 26.25 16.78 -12.53
N GLN A 184 25.36 17.21 -11.64
CA GLN A 184 24.66 16.35 -10.70
C GLN A 184 23.82 15.29 -11.40
N ASN A 185 23.10 15.68 -12.46
CA ASN A 185 22.33 14.73 -13.25
C ASN A 185 23.25 13.68 -13.89
N THR A 186 24.42 14.10 -14.38
CA THR A 186 25.45 13.20 -14.93
C THR A 186 25.97 12.24 -13.86
N ALA A 187 26.33 12.74 -12.68
CA ALA A 187 26.80 11.92 -11.56
C ALA A 187 25.77 10.87 -11.10
N VAL A 188 24.48 11.18 -11.22
CA VAL A 188 23.40 10.22 -10.91
C VAL A 188 23.19 9.21 -12.03
N LEU A 189 23.12 9.68 -13.28
CA LEU A 189 22.66 8.88 -14.41
C LEU A 189 23.74 8.01 -15.05
N GLU A 190 25.00 8.43 -15.03
CA GLU A 190 26.12 7.68 -15.62
C GLU A 190 26.29 6.28 -14.98
N PRO A 191 26.38 6.14 -13.64
CA PRO A 191 26.49 4.81 -13.04
C PRO A 191 25.26 3.94 -13.29
N MET A 192 24.05 4.53 -13.36
CA MET A 192 22.83 3.81 -13.70
C MET A 192 22.86 3.32 -15.16
N TYR A 193 23.32 4.15 -16.09
CA TYR A 193 23.42 3.80 -17.50
C TYR A 193 24.41 2.65 -17.70
N ARG A 194 25.59 2.71 -17.06
CA ARG A 194 26.57 1.61 -17.07
C ARG A 194 26.02 0.33 -16.42
N GLN A 195 25.29 0.45 -15.32
CA GLN A 195 24.61 -0.70 -14.71
C GLN A 195 23.59 -1.33 -15.67
N ALA A 196 22.79 -0.52 -16.36
CA ALA A 196 21.84 -1.02 -17.36
C ALA A 196 22.55 -1.71 -18.52
N GLN A 197 23.69 -1.20 -18.98
CA GLN A 197 24.52 -1.86 -19.99
C GLN A 197 25.06 -3.21 -19.49
N ASN A 198 25.55 -3.28 -18.25
CA ASN A 198 26.00 -4.55 -17.67
C ASN A 198 24.87 -5.59 -17.63
N TYR A 199 23.65 -5.18 -17.29
CA TYR A 199 22.48 -6.06 -17.37
C TYR A 199 22.18 -6.50 -18.80
N MET A 200 22.30 -5.62 -19.79
CA MET A 200 22.16 -5.99 -21.21
C MET A 200 23.19 -7.04 -21.63
N ASP A 201 24.46 -6.83 -21.27
CA ASP A 201 25.57 -7.73 -21.63
C ASP A 201 25.46 -9.09 -20.93
N ALA A 202 24.87 -9.13 -19.73
CA ALA A 202 24.57 -10.35 -18.98
C ALA A 202 23.31 -11.09 -19.49
N GLY A 203 22.54 -10.53 -20.43
CA GLY A 203 21.26 -11.08 -20.88
C GLY A 203 20.10 -10.84 -19.91
N GLU A 204 20.29 -10.04 -18.87
CA GLU A 204 19.28 -9.68 -17.86
C GLU A 204 18.40 -8.52 -18.35
N PHE A 205 17.74 -8.70 -19.49
CA PHE A 205 17.05 -7.62 -20.22
C PHE A 205 15.95 -6.92 -19.43
N ARG A 206 15.22 -7.64 -18.57
CA ARG A 206 14.15 -7.06 -17.74
C ARG A 206 14.71 -6.14 -16.65
N ALA A 207 15.84 -6.51 -16.07
CA ALA A 207 16.57 -5.66 -15.12
C ALA A 207 17.10 -4.41 -15.82
N ALA A 208 17.72 -4.56 -16.99
CA ALA A 208 18.18 -3.44 -17.81
C ALA A 208 17.04 -2.46 -18.15
N TYR A 209 15.89 -2.97 -18.62
CA TYR A 209 14.71 -2.17 -18.91
C TYR A 209 14.24 -1.35 -17.70
N LYS A 210 14.23 -1.95 -16.50
CA LYS A 210 13.85 -1.25 -15.27
C LYS A 210 14.80 -0.10 -14.95
N VAL A 211 16.11 -0.31 -15.10
CA VAL A 211 17.09 0.76 -14.88
C VAL A 211 16.94 1.86 -15.94
N TYR A 212 16.83 1.52 -17.22
CA TYR A 212 16.61 2.51 -18.28
C TYR A 212 15.30 3.29 -18.11
N THR A 213 14.23 2.64 -17.63
CA THR A 213 12.96 3.32 -17.31
C THR A 213 13.18 4.41 -16.27
N ASN A 214 13.99 4.15 -15.24
CA ASN A 214 14.32 5.15 -14.22
C ASN A 214 15.16 6.30 -14.78
N ILE A 215 16.09 6.01 -15.69
CA ILE A 215 16.90 7.02 -16.39
C ILE A 215 15.97 7.92 -17.23
N VAL A 216 15.18 7.33 -18.13
CA VAL A 216 14.27 8.06 -19.05
C VAL A 216 13.22 8.88 -18.29
N LYS A 217 12.79 8.41 -17.11
CA LYS A 217 11.87 9.18 -16.25
C LYS A 217 12.51 10.45 -15.68
N ARG A 218 13.82 10.43 -15.42
CA ARG A 218 14.57 11.57 -14.90
C ARG A 218 15.02 12.51 -16.01
N ASP A 219 15.56 11.92 -17.09
CA ASP A 219 16.02 12.62 -18.28
C ASP A 219 15.79 11.71 -19.50
N SER A 220 14.79 12.08 -20.32
CA SER A 220 14.36 11.27 -21.45
C SER A 220 15.38 11.19 -22.58
N ASP A 221 16.31 12.15 -22.63
CA ASP A 221 17.28 12.32 -23.71
C ASP A 221 18.70 11.99 -23.23
N TYR A 222 18.83 11.39 -22.03
CA TYR A 222 20.11 10.98 -21.50
C TYR A 222 20.71 9.85 -22.33
N LYS A 223 21.68 10.20 -23.19
CA LYS A 223 22.34 9.26 -24.12
C LYS A 223 21.31 8.47 -24.95
N GLU A 224 21.58 7.21 -25.25
CA GLU A 224 20.67 6.32 -25.99
C GLU A 224 19.73 5.53 -25.06
N SER A 225 19.44 6.04 -23.86
CA SER A 225 18.69 5.29 -22.84
C SER A 225 17.30 4.87 -23.33
N LYS A 226 16.64 5.71 -24.12
CA LYS A 226 15.30 5.45 -24.65
C LYS A 226 15.30 4.33 -25.69
N GLU A 227 16.26 4.34 -26.61
CA GLU A 227 16.44 3.31 -27.63
C GLU A 227 16.85 1.99 -26.97
N ARG A 228 17.80 2.04 -26.03
CA ARG A 228 18.26 0.86 -25.28
C ARG A 228 17.16 0.26 -24.42
N MET A 229 16.29 1.08 -23.83
CA MET A 229 15.09 0.62 -23.13
C MET A 229 14.16 -0.18 -24.06
N ALA A 230 13.93 0.30 -25.28
CA ALA A 230 13.09 -0.41 -26.24
C ALA A 230 13.69 -1.77 -26.62
N VAL A 231 15.01 -1.81 -26.87
CA VAL A 231 15.74 -3.06 -27.14
C VAL A 231 15.67 -4.02 -25.93
N ALA A 232 15.90 -3.53 -24.71
CA ALA A 232 15.79 -4.32 -23.50
C ALA A 232 14.37 -4.91 -23.32
N ARG A 233 13.34 -4.13 -23.65
CA ARG A 233 11.96 -4.63 -23.64
C ARG A 233 11.77 -5.76 -24.65
N GLU A 234 12.19 -5.55 -25.89
CA GLU A 234 12.04 -6.53 -26.96
C GLU A 234 12.77 -7.83 -26.64
N MET A 235 14.04 -7.75 -26.23
CA MET A 235 14.84 -8.93 -25.88
C MET A 235 14.37 -9.63 -24.60
N GLY A 236 13.77 -8.89 -23.65
CA GLY A 236 13.21 -9.47 -22.42
C GLY A 236 11.77 -9.98 -22.57
N THR A 237 11.15 -9.78 -23.73
CA THR A 237 9.77 -10.22 -24.00
C THR A 237 9.72 -11.74 -24.13
N PHE A 238 8.82 -12.35 -23.36
CA PHE A 238 8.46 -13.74 -23.45
C PHE A 238 7.21 -13.90 -24.31
N VAL A 239 7.36 -14.56 -25.46
CA VAL A 239 6.25 -14.88 -26.36
C VAL A 239 5.61 -16.19 -25.91
N MET A 240 4.38 -16.10 -25.39
CA MET A 240 3.63 -17.23 -24.89
C MET A 240 2.44 -17.52 -25.79
N ALA A 241 2.27 -18.78 -26.17
CA ALA A 241 1.06 -19.26 -26.80
C ALA A 241 0.11 -19.90 -25.79
N ILE A 242 -1.19 -19.81 -26.06
CA ILE A 242 -2.23 -20.46 -25.27
C ILE A 242 -2.86 -21.55 -26.13
N MET A 243 -2.92 -22.77 -25.60
CA MET A 243 -3.64 -23.87 -26.25
C MET A 243 -5.11 -23.86 -25.84
N PRO A 244 -6.00 -24.38 -26.70
CA PRO A 244 -7.38 -24.63 -26.32
C PRO A 244 -7.46 -25.40 -25.00
N VAL A 245 -8.31 -24.94 -24.10
CA VAL A 245 -8.49 -25.59 -22.81
C VAL A 245 -9.11 -26.97 -23.03
N GLU A 246 -8.52 -28.01 -22.44
CA GLU A 246 -9.12 -29.33 -22.47
C GLU A 246 -10.21 -29.48 -21.40
N ASN A 247 -11.34 -30.08 -21.75
CA ASN A 247 -12.40 -30.38 -20.81
C ASN A 247 -12.49 -31.88 -20.56
N LYS A 248 -12.08 -32.34 -19.36
CA LYS A 248 -12.26 -33.73 -18.91
C LYS A 248 -13.46 -33.92 -18.02
N SER A 249 -14.29 -32.90 -17.88
CA SER A 249 -15.46 -32.90 -17.03
C SER A 249 -16.73 -33.30 -17.80
N ASN A 250 -17.87 -33.32 -17.10
CA ASN A 250 -19.16 -33.70 -17.70
C ASN A 250 -20.03 -32.49 -18.10
N LEU A 251 -19.51 -31.26 -18.02
CA LEU A 251 -20.23 -30.06 -18.46
C LEU A 251 -19.62 -29.51 -19.73
N ASP A 252 -20.42 -29.39 -20.80
CA ASP A 252 -19.99 -28.88 -22.10
C ASP A 252 -19.83 -27.35 -22.11
N ASP A 253 -19.08 -26.82 -23.09
CA ASP A 253 -18.88 -25.40 -23.36
C ASP A 253 -18.24 -24.59 -22.21
N ILE A 254 -17.48 -25.26 -21.33
CA ILE A 254 -16.83 -24.63 -20.17
C ILE A 254 -15.40 -24.19 -20.53
N GLU A 255 -14.72 -24.98 -21.36
CA GLU A 255 -13.35 -24.75 -21.82
C GLU A 255 -13.19 -23.40 -22.50
N SER A 256 -14.06 -23.07 -23.46
CA SER A 256 -14.02 -21.80 -24.21
C SER A 256 -14.25 -20.59 -23.29
N LYS A 257 -15.11 -20.74 -22.26
CA LYS A 257 -15.33 -19.69 -21.26
C LYS A 257 -14.09 -19.49 -20.39
N ILE A 258 -13.53 -20.57 -19.83
CA ILE A 258 -12.34 -20.48 -18.99
C ILE A 258 -11.17 -19.89 -19.79
N GLU A 259 -10.98 -20.33 -21.03
CA GLU A 259 -9.98 -19.79 -21.95
C GLU A 259 -10.15 -18.27 -22.15
N ALA A 260 -11.37 -17.80 -22.47
CA ALA A 260 -11.63 -16.37 -22.64
C ALA A 260 -11.33 -15.57 -21.37
N TYR A 261 -11.70 -16.07 -20.18
CA TYR A 261 -11.35 -15.42 -18.91
C TYR A 261 -9.83 -15.43 -18.66
N LEU A 262 -9.15 -16.52 -18.99
CA LEU A 262 -7.70 -16.64 -18.85
C LEU A 262 -6.96 -15.67 -19.76
N VAL A 263 -7.30 -15.62 -21.05
CA VAL A 263 -6.73 -14.68 -22.03
C VAL A 263 -6.94 -13.24 -21.55
N ASN A 264 -8.17 -12.91 -21.13
CA ASN A 264 -8.48 -11.58 -20.60
C ASN A 264 -7.66 -11.24 -19.34
N SER A 265 -7.49 -12.20 -18.41
CA SER A 265 -6.68 -12.02 -17.21
C SER A 265 -5.20 -11.82 -17.54
N LEU A 266 -4.66 -12.53 -18.54
CA LEU A 266 -3.28 -12.39 -18.97
C LEU A 266 -3.02 -11.07 -19.71
N ILE A 267 -3.92 -10.66 -20.61
CA ILE A 267 -3.86 -9.33 -21.26
C ILE A 267 -4.00 -8.22 -20.21
N GLY A 268 -4.86 -8.43 -19.21
CA GLY A 268 -5.11 -7.50 -18.11
C GLY A 268 -3.91 -7.26 -17.19
N LEU A 269 -2.88 -8.11 -17.21
CA LEU A 269 -1.63 -7.87 -16.49
C LEU A 269 -0.92 -6.61 -16.98
N GLN A 270 -1.09 -6.27 -18.26
CA GLN A 270 -0.34 -5.19 -18.93
C GLN A 270 1.19 -5.34 -18.75
N ASN A 271 1.68 -6.57 -18.59
CA ASN A 271 3.10 -6.84 -18.41
C ASN A 271 3.84 -6.52 -19.72
N PRO A 272 4.83 -5.60 -19.72
CA PRO A 272 5.53 -5.16 -20.93
C PRO A 272 6.38 -6.25 -21.59
N PHE A 273 6.63 -7.36 -20.87
CA PHE A 273 7.42 -8.52 -21.29
C PHE A 273 6.56 -9.75 -21.59
N LEU A 274 5.23 -9.66 -21.58
CA LEU A 274 4.37 -10.77 -21.97
C LEU A 274 3.70 -10.46 -23.31
N LYS A 275 3.98 -11.30 -24.31
CA LYS A 275 3.27 -11.28 -25.58
C LYS A 275 2.48 -12.57 -25.74
N ILE A 276 1.17 -12.45 -25.88
CA ILE A 276 0.28 -13.60 -26.03
C ILE A 276 -0.01 -13.80 -27.51
N VAL A 277 0.15 -15.03 -27.97
CA VAL A 277 -0.30 -15.45 -29.30
C VAL A 277 -1.50 -16.36 -29.12
N ASP A 278 -2.67 -15.88 -29.55
CA ASP A 278 -3.90 -16.65 -29.57
C ASP A 278 -3.90 -17.60 -30.77
N ARG A 279 -4.18 -18.89 -30.51
CA ARG A 279 -4.11 -19.99 -31.46
C ARG A 279 -5.48 -20.47 -31.95
N GLN A 280 -6.58 -19.80 -31.60
CA GLN A 280 -7.96 -20.21 -31.94
C GLN A 280 -8.23 -20.52 -33.43
N HIS A 281 -7.36 -20.06 -34.35
CA HIS A 281 -7.46 -20.32 -35.79
C HIS A 281 -6.29 -21.13 -36.37
N LEU A 282 -5.31 -21.54 -35.55
CA LEU A 282 -4.21 -22.38 -36.01
C LEU A 282 -4.61 -23.85 -36.09
N ASP A 283 -5.63 -24.28 -35.36
CA ASP A 283 -6.09 -25.67 -35.34
C ASP A 283 -6.55 -26.15 -36.72
N GLU A 284 -7.16 -25.28 -37.55
CA GLU A 284 -7.54 -25.62 -38.93
C GLU A 284 -6.32 -25.84 -39.85
N ILE A 285 -5.22 -25.14 -39.57
CA ILE A 285 -3.95 -25.24 -40.30
C ILE A 285 -3.16 -26.47 -39.83
N ILE A 286 -3.18 -26.74 -38.51
CA ILE A 286 -2.48 -27.87 -37.88
C ILE A 286 -3.20 -29.20 -38.17
N ALA A 287 -4.54 -29.23 -38.17
CA ALA A 287 -5.32 -30.43 -38.48
C ALA A 287 -5.18 -30.92 -39.94
N GLN A 288 -4.72 -30.06 -40.86
CA GLN A 288 -4.38 -30.45 -42.24
C GLN A 288 -3.05 -31.21 -42.34
N GLN A 289 -2.24 -31.26 -41.28
CA GLN A 289 -1.04 -32.07 -41.16
C GLN A 289 -1.33 -33.22 -40.17
N ASP A 290 -1.46 -34.45 -40.69
CA ASP A 290 -1.93 -35.65 -39.98
C ASP A 290 -1.43 -35.82 -38.52
N PHE A 291 -2.27 -35.51 -37.53
CA PHE A 291 -2.06 -35.89 -36.12
C PHE A 291 -3.35 -36.49 -35.51
N SER A 292 -3.85 -37.59 -36.10
CA SER A 292 -5.07 -38.27 -35.64
C SER A 292 -4.85 -39.42 -34.63
N LEU A 293 -3.66 -39.65 -34.07
CA LEU A 293 -3.39 -40.91 -33.34
C LEU A 293 -2.53 -40.76 -32.08
N SER A 294 -2.98 -39.96 -31.12
CA SER A 294 -3.02 -40.35 -29.70
C SER A 294 -3.57 -39.15 -28.91
N GLY A 295 -4.61 -39.34 -28.11
CA GLY A 295 -5.18 -38.32 -27.21
C GLY A 295 -4.26 -37.94 -26.04
N VAL A 296 -2.98 -37.75 -26.34
CA VAL A 296 -1.90 -37.28 -25.49
C VAL A 296 -1.14 -36.30 -26.36
N ILE A 297 -1.15 -35.02 -26.01
CA ILE A 297 -0.28 -34.02 -26.62
C ILE A 297 1.16 -34.51 -26.43
N SER A 298 1.76 -35.03 -27.49
CA SER A 298 3.16 -35.45 -27.47
C SER A 298 4.04 -34.20 -27.48
N ASP A 299 5.19 -34.24 -26.79
CA ASP A 299 6.17 -33.14 -26.76
C ASP A 299 6.55 -32.66 -28.18
N ALA A 300 6.44 -33.54 -29.19
CA ALA A 300 6.68 -33.23 -30.59
C ALA A 300 5.68 -32.24 -31.21
N SER A 301 4.39 -32.33 -30.86
CA SER A 301 3.36 -31.44 -31.40
C SER A 301 3.52 -30.01 -30.85
N ALA A 302 3.92 -29.86 -29.59
CA ALA A 302 4.13 -28.54 -28.98
C ALA A 302 5.29 -27.75 -29.64
N ILE A 303 6.37 -28.45 -30.02
CA ILE A 303 7.55 -27.88 -30.69
C ILE A 303 7.20 -27.34 -32.09
N GLU A 304 6.39 -28.08 -32.85
CA GLU A 304 5.97 -27.66 -34.19
C GLU A 304 5.12 -26.39 -34.16
N VAL A 305 4.21 -26.26 -33.18
CA VAL A 305 3.44 -25.02 -33.03
C VAL A 305 4.30 -23.86 -32.52
N GLY A 306 5.32 -24.12 -31.70
CA GLY A 306 6.34 -23.12 -31.34
C GLY A 306 7.02 -22.50 -32.55
N ASN A 307 7.48 -23.35 -33.47
CA ASN A 307 8.15 -22.94 -34.72
C ASN A 307 7.23 -22.13 -35.65
N LEU A 308 5.92 -22.40 -35.65
CA LEU A 308 4.95 -21.65 -36.45
C LEU A 308 4.61 -20.28 -35.87
N THR A 309 4.66 -20.11 -34.55
CA THR A 309 4.23 -18.87 -33.87
C THR A 309 5.35 -18.01 -33.33
N GLY A 310 6.61 -18.50 -33.36
CA GLY A 310 7.73 -17.86 -32.67
C GLY A 310 7.49 -17.76 -31.16
N ALA A 311 6.75 -18.71 -30.59
CA ALA A 311 6.49 -18.74 -29.16
C ALA A 311 7.62 -19.47 -28.45
N GLU A 312 8.04 -18.93 -27.31
CA GLU A 312 9.04 -19.53 -26.42
C GLU A 312 8.35 -20.45 -25.40
N GLY A 313 7.12 -20.11 -25.01
CA GLY A 313 6.33 -20.85 -24.04
C GLY A 313 4.96 -21.26 -24.55
N ILE A 314 4.43 -22.35 -23.98
CA ILE A 314 3.08 -22.84 -24.25
C ILE A 314 2.32 -23.04 -22.94
N LEU A 315 1.16 -22.40 -22.81
CA LEU A 315 0.25 -22.54 -21.69
C LEU A 315 -0.83 -23.56 -22.05
N VAL A 316 -0.91 -24.63 -21.27
CA VAL A 316 -1.89 -25.70 -21.43
C VAL A 316 -2.79 -25.74 -20.20
N GLY A 317 -4.09 -25.71 -20.44
CA GLY A 317 -5.12 -25.74 -19.40
C GLY A 317 -6.01 -26.95 -19.52
N GLN A 318 -6.42 -27.51 -18.40
CA GLN A 318 -7.31 -28.66 -18.35
C GLN A 318 -8.31 -28.56 -17.19
N VAL A 319 -9.60 -28.62 -17.49
CA VAL A 319 -10.66 -28.80 -16.49
C VAL A 319 -10.64 -30.26 -16.05
N ILE A 320 -10.26 -30.51 -14.79
CA ILE A 320 -10.22 -31.84 -14.19
C ILE A 320 -11.61 -32.25 -13.71
N ASP A 321 -12.27 -31.38 -12.93
CA ASP A 321 -13.58 -31.62 -12.36
C ASP A 321 -14.38 -30.32 -12.31
N ILE A 322 -15.69 -30.44 -12.50
CA ILE A 322 -16.63 -29.35 -12.30
C ILE A 322 -17.93 -29.90 -11.74
N ARG A 323 -18.41 -29.27 -10.68
CA ARG A 323 -19.65 -29.65 -10.01
C ARG A 323 -20.49 -28.42 -9.78
N ALA A 324 -21.63 -28.33 -10.46
CA ALA A 324 -22.61 -27.28 -10.27
C ALA A 324 -23.85 -27.85 -9.57
N GLN A 325 -24.15 -27.36 -8.38
CA GLN A 325 -25.28 -27.80 -7.57
C GLN A 325 -26.27 -26.65 -7.42
N LYS A 326 -27.35 -26.73 -8.20
CA LYS A 326 -28.49 -25.82 -8.05
C LYS A 326 -29.34 -26.25 -6.87
N GLY A 327 -29.49 -25.35 -5.90
CA GLY A 327 -30.31 -25.55 -4.73
C GLY A 327 -31.80 -25.64 -5.05
N ARG A 328 -32.53 -26.31 -4.17
CA ARG A 328 -33.99 -26.26 -4.12
C ARG A 328 -34.39 -25.66 -2.78
N PRO A 329 -35.25 -24.63 -2.74
CA PRO A 329 -35.72 -24.05 -1.49
C PRO A 329 -36.29 -25.12 -0.56
N THR A 330 -35.69 -25.25 0.61
CA THR A 330 -36.27 -26.05 1.68
C THR A 330 -37.15 -25.17 2.55
N LYS A 331 -38.14 -25.78 3.20
CA LYS A 331 -39.12 -25.09 4.03
C LYS A 331 -39.24 -25.85 5.35
N LEU A 332 -38.93 -25.16 6.44
CA LEU A 332 -39.06 -25.70 7.80
C LEU A 332 -40.13 -24.93 8.56
N THR A 333 -41.12 -25.65 9.10
CA THR A 333 -42.12 -25.07 9.99
C THR A 333 -41.50 -24.82 11.36
N LYS A 334 -41.49 -23.56 11.79
CA LYS A 334 -41.06 -23.14 13.12
C LYS A 334 -42.24 -22.70 13.96
N LYS A 335 -42.18 -23.00 15.25
CA LYS A 335 -43.09 -22.44 16.24
C LYS A 335 -42.63 -21.04 16.60
N GLY A 336 -43.60 -20.16 16.84
CA GLY A 336 -43.37 -18.82 17.33
C GLY A 336 -44.57 -18.32 18.12
N TYR A 337 -44.51 -17.07 18.53
CA TYR A 337 -45.59 -16.40 19.23
C TYR A 337 -45.86 -15.05 18.60
N GLU A 338 -47.13 -14.71 18.41
CA GLU A 338 -47.52 -13.36 18.02
C GLU A 338 -48.03 -12.61 19.26
N SER A 339 -47.47 -11.43 19.52
CA SER A 339 -47.92 -10.59 20.63
C SER A 339 -49.22 -9.86 20.30
N TYR A 340 -50.07 -9.70 21.31
CA TYR A 340 -51.29 -8.90 21.21
C TYR A 340 -51.55 -8.21 22.56
N LEU A 341 -52.26 -7.08 22.52
CA LEU A 341 -52.60 -6.32 23.72
C LEU A 341 -53.98 -6.72 24.19
N VAL A 342 -54.12 -6.99 25.49
CA VAL A 342 -55.41 -7.15 26.16
C VAL A 342 -55.56 -6.07 27.22
N THR A 343 -56.74 -5.46 27.27
CA THR A 343 -57.09 -4.53 28.34
C THR A 343 -57.54 -5.35 29.55
N VAL A 344 -56.86 -5.18 30.68
CA VAL A 344 -57.18 -5.82 31.95
C VAL A 344 -57.52 -4.72 32.95
N LYS A 345 -58.65 -4.85 33.64
CA LYS A 345 -58.99 -3.93 34.74
C LYS A 345 -58.12 -4.26 35.95
N GLY A 346 -57.37 -3.28 36.43
CA GLY A 346 -56.62 -3.37 37.68
C GLY A 346 -57.53 -3.39 38.90
N GLU A 347 -56.98 -3.73 40.06
CA GLU A 347 -57.73 -3.81 41.33
C GLU A 347 -58.40 -2.47 41.74
N ASN A 348 -57.94 -1.36 41.15
CA ASN A 348 -58.39 0.01 41.44
C ASN A 348 -59.45 0.51 40.44
N GLY A 349 -59.86 -0.32 39.46
CA GLY A 349 -60.80 0.05 38.40
C GLY A 349 -60.19 0.69 37.14
N GLU A 350 -58.87 0.95 37.13
CA GLU A 350 -58.14 1.49 35.97
C GLU A 350 -57.85 0.42 34.90
N GLU A 351 -57.92 0.80 33.63
CA GLU A 351 -57.66 -0.10 32.49
C GLU A 351 -56.16 -0.14 32.14
N GLU A 352 -55.52 -1.30 32.30
CA GLU A 352 -54.11 -1.53 31.97
C GLU A 352 -53.98 -2.39 30.70
N LYS A 353 -53.14 -1.99 29.74
CA LYS A 353 -52.84 -2.80 28.55
C LYS A 353 -51.71 -3.79 28.86
N LYS A 354 -52.03 -5.09 28.91
CA LYS A 354 -51.05 -6.16 29.10
C LYS A 354 -50.72 -6.85 27.79
N THR A 355 -49.44 -7.12 27.55
CA THR A 355 -48.99 -7.92 26.40
C THR A 355 -49.22 -9.40 26.68
N ARG A 356 -49.94 -10.07 25.79
CA ARG A 356 -50.12 -11.52 25.78
C ARG A 356 -49.57 -12.09 24.47
N TYR A 357 -49.37 -13.40 24.43
CA TYR A 357 -48.73 -14.10 23.33
C TYR A 357 -49.60 -15.28 22.92
N ARG A 358 -49.91 -15.39 21.62
CA ARG A 358 -50.62 -16.54 21.06
C ARG A 358 -49.64 -17.40 20.26
N PRO A 359 -49.68 -18.75 20.39
CA PRO A 359 -48.82 -19.61 19.60
C PRO A 359 -49.20 -19.51 18.12
N VAL A 360 -48.19 -19.37 17.28
CA VAL A 360 -48.30 -19.29 15.82
C VAL A 360 -47.22 -20.14 15.17
N THR A 361 -47.35 -20.39 13.87
CA THR A 361 -46.26 -20.99 13.09
C THR A 361 -45.82 -20.02 12.02
N PHE A 362 -44.54 -20.08 11.69
CA PHE A 362 -43.95 -19.39 10.55
C PHE A 362 -43.03 -20.36 9.82
N TYR A 363 -42.62 -19.99 8.61
CA TYR A 363 -41.76 -20.80 7.78
C TYR A 363 -40.39 -20.18 7.69
N GLU A 364 -39.36 -20.95 8.04
CA GLU A 364 -37.98 -20.65 7.71
C GLU A 364 -37.65 -21.37 6.41
N HIS A 365 -37.06 -20.65 5.47
CA HIS A 365 -36.68 -21.15 4.17
C HIS A 365 -35.18 -21.02 4.00
N THR A 366 -34.54 -22.07 3.49
CA THR A 366 -33.13 -22.02 3.10
C THR A 366 -32.97 -22.47 1.66
N ASN A 367 -32.01 -21.87 0.97
CA ASN A 367 -31.62 -22.33 -0.35
C ASN A 367 -30.13 -22.06 -0.57
N ARG A 368 -29.44 -22.93 -1.31
CA ARG A 368 -28.00 -22.80 -1.57
C ARG A 368 -27.66 -23.24 -3.00
N ASN A 369 -26.99 -22.37 -3.74
CA ASN A 369 -26.32 -22.74 -4.99
C ASN A 369 -24.83 -22.88 -4.72
N SER A 370 -24.18 -23.88 -5.30
CA SER A 370 -22.72 -24.02 -5.22
C SER A 370 -22.11 -24.51 -6.52
N VAL A 371 -20.86 -24.12 -6.72
CA VAL A 371 -20.02 -24.47 -7.86
C VAL A 371 -18.65 -24.85 -7.32
N TYR A 372 -18.12 -25.97 -7.78
CA TYR A 372 -16.74 -26.38 -7.58
C TYR A 372 -16.07 -26.57 -8.93
N ILE A 373 -14.83 -26.10 -9.08
CA ILE A 373 -13.98 -26.31 -10.25
C ILE A 373 -12.59 -26.74 -9.78
N SER A 374 -12.05 -27.80 -10.39
CA SER A 374 -10.65 -28.18 -10.30
C SER A 374 -10.01 -28.04 -11.68
N PHE A 375 -8.96 -27.22 -11.78
CA PHE A 375 -8.32 -26.85 -13.03
C PHE A 375 -6.82 -27.06 -12.95
N HIS A 376 -6.25 -27.84 -13.86
CA HIS A 376 -4.80 -27.99 -14.00
C HIS A 376 -4.28 -27.02 -15.04
N VAL A 377 -3.23 -26.27 -14.70
CA VAL A 377 -2.48 -25.45 -15.64
C VAL A 377 -1.04 -25.91 -15.71
N LYS A 378 -0.43 -25.85 -16.89
CA LYS A 378 1.01 -25.98 -17.11
C LYS A 378 1.51 -24.91 -18.06
N LEU A 379 2.65 -24.29 -17.74
CA LEU A 379 3.45 -23.49 -18.68
C LEU A 379 4.72 -24.28 -19.00
N LEU A 380 4.96 -24.54 -20.27
CA LEU A 380 6.13 -25.28 -20.74
C LEU A 380 7.02 -24.36 -21.58
N HIS A 381 8.33 -24.46 -21.40
CA HIS A 381 9.31 -23.85 -22.31
C HIS A 381 9.49 -24.78 -23.53
N LEU A 382 9.27 -24.27 -24.74
CA LEU A 382 9.21 -25.10 -25.93
C LEU A 382 10.57 -25.65 -26.37
N GLU A 383 11.64 -24.85 -26.25
CA GLU A 383 12.98 -25.31 -26.65
C GLU A 383 13.57 -26.34 -25.67
N THR A 384 13.46 -26.11 -24.36
CA THR A 384 14.05 -26.97 -23.33
C THR A 384 13.12 -28.10 -22.89
N SER A 385 11.83 -28.03 -23.25
CA SER A 385 10.76 -28.89 -22.73
C SER A 385 10.64 -28.83 -21.19
N GLU A 386 11.11 -27.75 -20.57
CA GLU A 386 11.04 -27.56 -19.12
C GLU A 386 9.63 -27.13 -18.68
N VAL A 387 9.16 -27.66 -17.56
CA VAL A 387 7.92 -27.22 -16.92
C VAL A 387 8.21 -25.99 -16.07
N LEU A 388 7.84 -24.81 -16.57
CA LEU A 388 8.03 -23.53 -15.89
C LEU A 388 7.00 -23.31 -14.77
N VAL A 389 5.75 -23.70 -15.01
CA VAL A 389 4.65 -23.63 -14.04
C VAL A 389 3.83 -24.91 -14.15
N SER A 390 3.42 -25.50 -13.02
CA SER A 390 2.40 -26.56 -12.99
C SER A 390 1.64 -26.52 -11.67
N GLU A 391 0.34 -26.24 -11.73
CA GLU A 391 -0.49 -26.09 -10.54
C GLU A 391 -1.91 -26.62 -10.79
N VAL A 392 -2.48 -27.29 -9.78
CA VAL A 392 -3.91 -27.62 -9.73
C VAL A 392 -4.61 -26.58 -8.88
N ILE A 393 -5.48 -25.80 -9.51
CA ILE A 393 -6.26 -24.73 -8.90
C ILE A 393 -7.66 -25.24 -8.61
N GLU A 394 -8.02 -25.30 -7.34
CA GLU A 394 -9.36 -25.65 -6.90
C GLU A 394 -10.10 -24.41 -6.40
N ARG A 395 -11.37 -24.28 -6.80
CA ARG A 395 -12.26 -23.19 -6.38
C ARG A 395 -13.63 -23.74 -6.04
N GLU A 396 -14.11 -23.43 -4.85
CA GLU A 396 -15.50 -23.64 -4.46
C GLU A 396 -16.12 -22.28 -4.17
N LEU A 397 -17.21 -21.95 -4.86
CA LEU A 397 -18.04 -20.80 -4.58
C LEU A 397 -19.45 -21.27 -4.26
N SER A 398 -20.08 -20.66 -3.26
CA SER A 398 -21.48 -20.93 -2.97
C SER A 398 -22.18 -19.68 -2.50
N ASP A 399 -23.45 -19.60 -2.82
CA ASP A 399 -24.36 -18.58 -2.33
C ASP A 399 -25.49 -19.22 -1.53
N GLU A 400 -25.80 -18.65 -0.37
CA GLU A 400 -26.82 -19.15 0.53
C GLU A 400 -27.78 -18.03 0.95
N VAL A 401 -29.06 -18.37 1.02
CA VAL A 401 -30.12 -17.52 1.56
C VAL A 401 -30.86 -18.26 2.67
N ASN A 402 -31.16 -17.52 3.74
CA ASN A 402 -32.04 -17.97 4.80
C ASN A 402 -33.03 -16.84 5.10
N TRP A 403 -34.33 -17.11 4.93
CA TRP A 403 -35.37 -16.11 5.13
C TRP A 403 -36.61 -16.68 5.83
N VAL A 404 -37.37 -15.81 6.47
CA VAL A 404 -38.60 -16.16 7.17
C VAL A 404 -39.83 -15.60 6.45
N ARG A 405 -40.85 -16.43 6.31
CA ARG A 405 -42.19 -16.00 5.90
C ARG A 405 -43.21 -16.27 7.00
N TYR A 406 -43.89 -15.20 7.40
CA TYR A 406 -44.98 -15.25 8.36
C TYR A 406 -46.20 -14.54 7.79
N SER A 407 -47.36 -15.19 7.86
CA SER A 407 -48.62 -14.66 7.32
C SER A 407 -49.31 -13.64 8.23
N GLY A 408 -48.85 -13.52 9.48
CA GLY A 408 -49.37 -12.54 10.45
C GLY A 408 -48.53 -11.26 10.49
N ASN A 409 -48.59 -10.56 11.61
CA ASN A 409 -47.85 -9.33 11.81
C ASN A 409 -46.40 -9.61 12.24
N VAL A 410 -45.47 -9.49 11.29
CA VAL A 410 -44.02 -9.70 11.50
C VAL A 410 -43.43 -8.88 12.65
N ASN A 411 -43.92 -7.66 12.89
CA ASN A 411 -43.43 -6.80 13.98
C ASN A 411 -43.81 -7.33 15.37
N LYS A 412 -44.82 -8.19 15.43
CA LYS A 412 -45.34 -8.83 16.63
C LYS A 412 -44.92 -10.28 16.75
N LEU A 413 -44.11 -10.80 15.83
CA LEU A 413 -43.63 -12.17 15.84
C LEU A 413 -42.41 -12.32 16.77
N PHE A 414 -42.43 -13.38 17.58
CA PHE A 414 -41.35 -13.77 18.48
C PHE A 414 -40.97 -15.23 18.24
N PRO A 415 -39.67 -15.58 18.27
CA PRO A 415 -39.26 -16.97 18.20
C PRO A 415 -39.67 -17.73 19.47
N GLU A 416 -39.78 -19.04 19.39
CA GLU A 416 -40.09 -19.91 20.52
C GLU A 416 -38.81 -20.45 21.18
N LYS A 417 -38.84 -20.58 22.52
CA LYS A 417 -37.86 -21.34 23.29
C LYS A 417 -38.53 -21.96 24.52
N ASN A 418 -38.48 -23.29 24.65
CA ASN A 418 -39.09 -24.05 25.75
C ASN A 418 -40.60 -23.78 25.91
N ASP A 419 -41.33 -23.80 24.78
CA ASP A 419 -42.78 -23.53 24.68
C ASP A 419 -43.19 -22.17 25.26
N LYS A 420 -42.29 -21.19 25.18
CA LYS A 420 -42.52 -19.79 25.59
C LYS A 420 -41.96 -18.82 24.54
N PRO A 421 -42.54 -17.60 24.45
CA PRO A 421 -41.99 -16.54 23.59
C PRO A 421 -40.60 -16.14 24.07
N LEU A 422 -39.61 -16.20 23.18
CA LEU A 422 -38.26 -15.71 23.43
C LEU A 422 -38.20 -14.21 23.15
N THR A 423 -38.36 -13.40 24.20
CA THR A 423 -38.48 -11.93 24.12
C THR A 423 -37.14 -11.19 24.16
N SER A 424 -36.02 -11.92 24.26
CA SER A 424 -34.69 -11.30 24.28
C SER A 424 -34.44 -10.50 23.00
N ARG A 425 -33.93 -9.27 23.13
CA ARG A 425 -33.71 -8.35 22.01
C ARG A 425 -32.86 -8.97 20.89
N SER A 426 -31.82 -9.73 21.24
CA SER A 426 -30.97 -10.43 20.26
C SER A 426 -31.75 -11.43 19.40
N ALA A 427 -32.57 -12.29 20.02
CA ALA A 427 -33.36 -13.29 19.30
C ALA A 427 -34.44 -12.65 18.39
N VAL A 428 -35.10 -11.60 18.87
CA VAL A 428 -36.09 -10.86 18.09
C VAL A 428 -35.42 -10.16 16.91
N ASN A 429 -34.25 -9.56 17.12
CA ASN A 429 -33.49 -8.91 16.04
C ASN A 429 -33.01 -9.92 14.99
N ASN A 430 -32.54 -11.10 15.41
CA ASN A 430 -32.14 -12.17 14.48
C ASN A 430 -33.34 -12.61 13.61
N LEU A 431 -34.49 -12.90 14.24
CA LEU A 431 -35.71 -13.24 13.51
C LEU A 431 -36.12 -12.13 12.52
N ARG A 432 -36.03 -10.86 12.93
CA ARG A 432 -36.32 -9.72 12.06
C ARG A 432 -35.34 -9.63 10.88
N SER A 433 -34.03 -9.82 11.12
CA SER A 433 -33.06 -9.84 10.03
C SER A 433 -33.32 -10.94 9.01
N MET A 434 -33.91 -12.08 9.41
CA MET A 434 -34.31 -13.15 8.50
C MET A 434 -35.62 -12.84 7.76
N ILE A 435 -36.50 -12.01 8.31
CA ILE A 435 -37.72 -11.56 7.62
C ILE A 435 -37.37 -10.57 6.50
N ASP A 436 -36.40 -9.69 6.76
CA ASP A 436 -35.91 -8.70 5.81
C ASP A 436 -34.76 -9.22 4.92
N ALA A 437 -34.38 -10.50 5.08
CA ALA A 437 -33.30 -11.11 4.32
C ALA A 437 -33.66 -11.25 2.83
N ARG A 438 -32.65 -11.15 1.96
CA ARG A 438 -32.81 -11.45 0.53
C ARG A 438 -33.29 -12.89 0.32
N THR A 439 -34.05 -13.10 -0.75
CA THR A 439 -34.57 -14.41 -1.13
C THR A 439 -33.93 -14.99 -2.39
N ASP A 440 -33.26 -14.14 -3.17
CA ASP A 440 -32.67 -14.52 -4.45
C ASP A 440 -31.21 -14.95 -4.26
N LEU A 441 -30.87 -16.06 -4.91
CA LEU A 441 -29.52 -16.60 -4.97
C LEU A 441 -28.81 -16.10 -6.22
N ALA A 442 -27.49 -15.91 -6.10
CA ALA A 442 -26.62 -15.92 -7.26
C ALA A 442 -26.87 -17.19 -8.07
N SER A 443 -27.07 -17.03 -9.36
CA SER A 443 -27.26 -18.13 -10.29
C SER A 443 -25.99 -18.99 -10.40
N ILE A 444 -26.16 -20.23 -10.85
CA ILE A 444 -25.01 -21.11 -11.13
C ILE A 444 -24.07 -20.47 -12.16
N GLU A 445 -24.62 -19.79 -13.16
CA GLU A 445 -23.83 -19.08 -14.18
C GLU A 445 -23.01 -17.93 -13.58
N GLU A 446 -23.60 -17.13 -12.68
CA GLU A 446 -22.86 -16.08 -11.98
C GLU A 446 -21.71 -16.65 -11.13
N LEU A 447 -21.97 -17.75 -10.40
CA LEU A 447 -20.94 -18.43 -9.61
C LEU A 447 -19.85 -19.06 -10.49
N LEU A 448 -20.20 -19.62 -11.65
CA LEU A 448 -19.26 -20.14 -12.63
C LEU A 448 -18.36 -19.03 -13.19
N ASN A 449 -18.95 -17.94 -13.67
CA ASN A 449 -18.21 -16.80 -14.21
C ASN A 449 -17.25 -16.19 -13.17
N GLN A 450 -17.68 -16.08 -11.92
CA GLN A 450 -16.79 -15.68 -10.82
C GLN A 450 -15.65 -16.67 -10.60
N SER A 451 -15.92 -17.98 -10.70
CA SER A 451 -14.89 -19.01 -10.58
C SER A 451 -13.87 -18.94 -11.72
N TYR A 452 -14.32 -18.75 -12.96
CA TYR A 452 -13.44 -18.61 -14.14
C TYR A 452 -12.52 -17.40 -14.00
N ASN A 453 -13.05 -16.24 -13.60
CA ASN A 453 -12.26 -15.05 -13.36
C ASN A 453 -11.20 -15.29 -12.26
N LYS A 454 -11.58 -15.96 -11.16
CA LYS A 454 -10.63 -16.31 -10.08
C LYS A 454 -9.55 -17.29 -10.53
N ILE A 455 -9.87 -18.23 -11.43
CA ILE A 455 -8.89 -19.16 -12.02
C ILE A 455 -7.96 -18.36 -12.94
N GLY A 456 -8.50 -17.60 -13.88
CA GLY A 456 -7.73 -16.75 -14.80
C GLY A 456 -6.77 -15.82 -14.07
N SER A 457 -7.24 -15.15 -13.01
CA SER A 457 -6.41 -14.27 -12.17
C SER A 457 -5.32 -15.01 -11.41
N SER A 458 -5.59 -16.24 -10.94
CA SER A 458 -4.60 -17.06 -10.25
C SER A 458 -3.49 -17.50 -11.20
N ILE A 459 -3.86 -17.90 -12.42
CA ILE A 459 -2.91 -18.31 -13.45
C ILE A 459 -2.10 -17.11 -13.93
N SER A 460 -2.76 -15.98 -14.22
CA SER A 460 -2.06 -14.79 -14.69
C SER A 460 -1.06 -14.27 -13.67
N SER A 461 -1.40 -14.29 -12.38
CA SER A 461 -0.44 -13.97 -11.30
C SER A 461 0.77 -14.91 -11.30
N ARG A 462 0.59 -16.22 -11.52
CA ARG A 462 1.71 -17.17 -11.59
C ARG A 462 2.61 -16.95 -12.80
N VAL A 463 2.00 -16.63 -13.94
CA VAL A 463 2.75 -16.26 -15.15
C VAL A 463 3.51 -14.96 -14.91
N ASP A 464 2.88 -13.96 -14.28
CA ASP A 464 3.53 -12.69 -13.97
C ASP A 464 4.71 -12.87 -13.00
N ASP A 465 4.54 -13.66 -11.93
CA ASP A 465 5.59 -13.97 -10.96
C ASP A 465 6.83 -14.62 -11.62
N TYR A 466 6.62 -15.46 -12.64
CA TYR A 466 7.71 -16.05 -13.43
C TYR A 466 8.42 -15.02 -14.32
N LEU A 467 7.69 -13.98 -14.73
CA LEU A 467 8.20 -12.96 -15.65
C LEU A 467 8.85 -11.75 -14.95
N GLN A 468 8.71 -11.62 -13.63
CA GLN A 468 9.41 -10.62 -12.81
C GLN A 468 10.89 -10.98 -12.64
#